data_AF-A0A8X6WAB3-F1
#
_entry.id   AF-A0A8X6WAB3-F1
#
_cell.length_a   1.000
_cell.length_b   1.000
_cell.length_c   1.000
_cell.angle_alpha   90.00
_cell.angle_beta   90.00
_cell.angle_gamma   90.00
#
_symmetry.space_group_name_H-M   'P 1'
#
loop_
_entity.id
_entity.type
_entity.pdbx_description
1 polymer ?
#
loop_
_entity_poly.entity_id
_entity_poly.type
_entity_poly.pdbx_seq_one_letter_code
_entity_poly.pdbx_strand_id
1 'polypeptide(L)' 'MIHDTVTAQRYVHDILQPHVLPLIQWFPGAIFQQDNPRTHTARVSQDCLRTVTTLPLPAGSPDLCLI' A
#
# COMPACT_ATOMS: atom_id res chain seq x y z
N MET A 1 0.66 4.96 -21.59
CA MET A 1 -0.60 5.11 -20.82
C MET A 1 -0.93 3.73 -20.29
N ILE A 2 -0.51 3.40 -19.08
CA ILE A 2 -0.58 2.03 -18.55
C ILE A 2 -1.96 1.87 -17.91
N HIS A 3 -2.89 1.32 -18.68
CA HIS A 3 -4.24 0.98 -18.23
C HIS A 3 -4.32 -0.54 -18.04
N ASP A 4 -3.42 -1.08 -17.22
CA ASP A 4 -3.56 -2.44 -16.71
C ASP A 4 -4.07 -2.32 -15.28
N THR A 5 -5.35 -2.63 -15.08
CA THR A 5 -5.98 -2.69 -13.77
C THR A 5 -5.17 -3.61 -12.85
N VAL A 6 -4.43 -3.05 -11.90
CA VAL A 6 -3.66 -3.82 -10.93
C VAL A 6 -4.64 -4.55 -10.00
N THR A 7 -4.58 -5.88 -10.00
CA THR A 7 -5.33 -6.70 -9.05
C THR A 7 -4.66 -6.66 -7.68
N ALA A 8 -5.41 -6.94 -6.61
CA ALA A 8 -4.84 -6.90 -5.26
C ALA A 8 -3.71 -7.92 -5.07
N GLN A 9 -3.80 -9.07 -5.76
CA GLN A 9 -2.74 -10.08 -5.78
C GLN A 9 -1.47 -9.53 -6.44
N ARG A 10 -1.62 -8.84 -7.58
CA ARG A 10 -0.49 -8.26 -8.32
C ARG A 10 0.13 -7.09 -7.55
N TYR A 11 -0.67 -6.29 -6.86
CA TYR A 11 -0.17 -5.27 -5.94
C TYR A 11 0.68 -5.87 -4.81
N VAL A 12 0.22 -6.98 -4.21
CA VAL A 12 0.99 -7.67 -3.16
C VAL A 12 2.30 -8.22 -3.71
N HIS A 13 2.25 -8.94 -4.83
CA HIS A 13 3.40 -9.65 -5.37
C HIS A 13 4.44 -8.73 -6.01
N ASP A 14 3.99 -7.72 -6.76
CA ASP A 14 4.88 -6.88 -7.54
C ASP A 14 5.35 -5.66 -6.74
N ILE A 15 4.60 -5.21 -5.72
CA ILE A 15 4.87 -3.95 -5.00
C ILE A 15 5.13 -4.19 -3.51
N LEU A 16 4.14 -4.74 -2.78
CA LEU A 16 4.23 -4.79 -1.32
C LEU A 16 5.37 -5.69 -0.83
N GLN A 17 5.44 -6.92 -1.34
CA GLN A 17 6.43 -7.90 -0.92
C GLN A 17 7.87 -7.54 -1.29
N PRO A 18 8.19 -7.18 -2.54
CA PRO A 18 9.59 -6.94 -2.94
C PRO A 18 10.11 -5.54 -2.58
N HIS A 19 9.23 -4.55 -2.37
CA HIS A 19 9.65 -3.15 -2.23
C HIS A 19 9.23 -2.54 -0.89
N VAL A 20 7.95 -2.64 -0.52
CA VAL A 20 7.43 -1.95 0.68
C VAL A 20 7.90 -2.63 1.96
N LEU A 21 7.71 -3.96 2.07
CA LEU A 21 8.07 -4.69 3.30
C LEU A 21 9.57 -4.58 3.62
N PRO A 22 10.51 -4.77 2.67
CA PRO A 22 11.94 -4.64 2.97
C PRO A 22 12.31 -3.23 3.40
N LEU A 23 11.72 -2.20 2.79
CA LEU A 23 11.98 -0.81 3.13
C LEU A 23 11.55 -0.53 4.59
N ILE A 24 10.36 -0.97 4.98
CA ILE A 24 9.84 -0.76 6.33
C ILE A 24 10.66 -1.53 7.37
N GLN A 25 11.11 -2.74 7.04
CA GLN A 25 12.01 -3.49 7.91
C GLN A 25 13.35 -2.77 8.13
N TRP A 26 13.81 -2.01 7.14
CA TRP A 26 15.06 -1.26 7.25
C TRP A 26 14.93 0.05 8.04
N PHE A 27 13.71 0.58 8.20
CA PHE A 27 13.42 1.81 8.94
C PHE A 27 12.50 1.54 10.14
N PRO A 28 13.06 1.16 11.31
CA PRO A 28 12.27 0.99 12.53
C PRO A 28 11.47 2.26 12.87
N GLY A 29 10.15 2.12 12.96
CA GLY A 29 9.24 3.24 13.21
C GLY A 29 8.68 3.92 11.96
N ALA A 30 9.01 3.44 10.76
CA ALA A 30 8.39 3.93 9.53
C ALA A 30 6.88 3.67 9.53
N ILE A 31 6.13 4.67 9.04
CA ILE A 31 4.68 4.62 8.85
C ILE A 31 4.42 4.56 7.35
N PHE A 32 3.67 3.55 6.92
CA PHE A 32 3.30 3.39 5.52
C PHE A 32 2.02 4.15 5.21
N GLN A 33 2.09 5.05 4.24
CA GLN A 33 0.91 5.73 3.72
C GLN A 33 0.64 5.24 2.29
N GLN A 34 -0.61 4.87 2.02
CA GLN A 34 -1.10 4.52 0.68
C GLN A 34 -2.47 5.15 0.48
N ASP A 35 -2.87 5.36 -0.77
CA ASP A 35 -4.23 5.77 -1.12
C ASP A 35 -5.24 4.64 -0.85
N ASN A 36 -6.54 4.93 -0.95
CA ASN A 36 -7.63 4.00 -0.59
C ASN A 36 -8.38 3.36 -1.80
N PRO A 37 -7.76 3.04 -2.96
CA PRO A 37 -8.46 2.31 -4.01
C PRO A 37 -8.75 0.88 -3.55
N ARG A 38 -9.80 0.26 -4.11
CA ARG A 38 -10.31 -1.05 -3.69
C ARG A 38 -9.24 -2.15 -3.66
N THR A 39 -8.26 -2.06 -4.57
CA THR A 39 -7.11 -2.96 -4.65
C THR A 39 -6.26 -2.94 -3.38
N HIS A 40 -6.05 -1.77 -2.77
CA HIS A 40 -5.21 -1.58 -1.58
C HIS A 40 -5.94 -1.93 -0.27
N THR A 41 -7.26 -1.75 -0.26
CA THR A 41 -8.12 -2.17 0.85
C THR A 41 -8.55 -3.63 0.79
N ALA A 42 -8.22 -4.34 -0.30
CA ALA A 42 -8.57 -5.75 -0.43
C ALA A 42 -7.91 -6.56 0.69
N ARG A 43 -8.60 -7.62 1.12
CA ARG A 43 -8.16 -8.45 2.24
C ARG A 43 -6.72 -8.95 2.10
N VAL A 44 -6.32 -9.40 0.91
CA VAL A 44 -4.94 -9.88 0.67
C VAL A 44 -3.89 -8.80 0.89
N SER A 45 -4.18 -7.54 0.52
CA SER A 45 -3.26 -6.42 0.70
C SER A 45 -3.19 -6.01 2.18
N GLN A 46 -4.34 -6.00 2.86
CA GLN A 46 -4.40 -5.75 4.30
C GLN A 46 -3.68 -6.85 5.11
N ASP A 47 -3.86 -8.12 4.73
CA ASP A 47 -3.18 -9.25 5.38
C ASP A 47 -1.66 -9.15 5.18
N CYS A 48 -1.19 -8.73 3.99
CA CYS A 48 0.23 -8.49 3.73
C CYS A 48 0.83 -7.37 4.60
N LEU A 49 0.04 -6.35 4.91
CA LEU A 49 0.45 -5.18 5.70
C LEU A 49 0.10 -5.30 7.18
N ARG A 50 -0.36 -6.46 7.66
CA ARG A 50 -0.90 -6.62 9.02
C ARG A 50 0.09 -6.23 10.13
N THR A 51 1.39 -6.37 9.90
CA THR A 51 2.45 -6.00 10.85
C THR A 51 3.03 -4.61 10.60
N VAL A 52 2.57 -3.93 9.56
CA VAL A 52 3.02 -2.60 9.16
C VAL A 52 2.10 -1.56 9.79
N THR A 53 2.69 -0.53 10.39
CA THR A 53 1.91 0.63 10.85
C THR A 53 1.51 1.45 9.63
N THR A 54 0.20 1.56 9.37
CA THR A 54 -0.34 2.32 8.24
C THR A 54 -1.01 3.60 8.69
N LEU A 55 -0.84 4.68 7.93
CA LEU A 55 -1.58 5.93 8.15
C LEU A 55 -2.94 5.84 7.43
N PRO A 56 -4.07 5.98 8.14
CA PRO A 56 -5.38 5.97 7.50
C PRO A 56 -5.58 7.27 6.71
N LEU A 57 -5.85 7.15 5.40
CA LEU A 57 -6.19 8.29 4.56
C LEU A 57 -7.72 8.43 4.41
N PRO A 58 -8.31 9.61 4.66
CA PRO A 58 -9.72 9.84 4.36
C PRO A 58 -9.98 9.74 2.85
N ALA A 59 -11.04 9.01 2.49
CA ALA A 59 -11.44 8.84 1.10
C ALA A 59 -11.70 10.19 0.42
N GLY A 60 -11.14 10.39 -0.79
CA GLY A 60 -11.32 11.63 -1.55
C GLY A 60 -10.36 12.76 -1.17
N SER A 61 -9.21 12.45 -0.55
CA SER A 61 -8.17 13.44 -0.21
C SER A 61 -6.92 13.29 -1.10
N PRO A 62 -7.00 13.61 -2.41
CA PRO A 62 -5.84 13.55 -3.29
C PRO A 62 -4.74 14.54 -2.87
N ASP A 63 -5.10 15.63 -2.20
CA ASP A 63 -4.17 16.65 -1.69
C ASP A 63 -3.25 16.15 -0.57
N LEU A 64 -3.61 15.02 0.06
CA LEU A 64 -2.86 14.39 1.14
C LEU A 64 -1.98 13.22 0.66
N CYS A 65 -2.15 12.79 -0.60
CA CYS A 65 -1.24 11.87 -1.25
C CYS A 65 -0.06 12.68 -1.79
N LEU A 66 1.09 12.64 -1.12
CA LEU A 66 2.33 13.08 -1.76
C LEU A 66 2.60 12.14 -2.94
N ILE A 67 2.55 12.67 -4.16
CA ILE A 67 2.99 12.00 -5.38
C ILE A 67 4.51 12.08 -5.45
#